data_AF-A0A956NH80-F1
#
_entry.id   AF-A0A956NH80-F1
#
_cell.length_a   1.000
_cell.length_b   1.000
_cell.length_c   1.000
_cell.angle_alpha   90.00
_cell.angle_beta   90.00
_cell.angle_gamma   90.00
#
_symmetry.space_group_name_H-M   'P 1'
#
loop_
_entity.id
_entity.type
_entity.pdbx_description
1 polymer ?
#
loop_
_entity_poly.entity_id
_entity_poly.type
_entity_poly.pdbx_seq_one_letter_code
_entity_poly.pdbx_strand_id
1 'polypeptide(L)'
;MISPVMPVRGTDLRLSWDRTPGAVNYLVRIHTVPGVPVVDPMVVWGENWRPSDELLPGLQAGSYRWTVEAVDGAGRVLAQSLPTEFEISQTR
;
A
#
# COMPACT_ATOMS: atom_id res chain seq x y z
N MET A 1 -14.01 -20.47 -7.31
CA MET A 1 -13.23 -20.61 -6.06
C MET A 1 -12.63 -19.25 -5.76
N ILE A 2 -12.93 -18.66 -4.60
CA ILE A 2 -12.30 -17.40 -4.18
C ILE A 2 -11.02 -17.82 -3.46
N SER A 3 -9.86 -17.47 -4.01
CA SER A 3 -8.58 -17.70 -3.34
C SER A 3 -8.59 -16.95 -2.00
N PRO A 4 -8.22 -17.59 -0.88
CA PRO A 4 -8.16 -16.88 0.39
C PRO A 4 -7.10 -15.77 0.31
N VAL A 5 -7.49 -14.54 0.65
CA VAL A 5 -6.55 -13.46 0.92
C VAL A 5 -5.70 -13.94 2.11
N MET A 6 -4.40 -14.09 1.91
CA MET A 6 -3.54 -14.56 3.00
C MET A 6 -3.42 -13.47 4.07
N PRO A 7 -3.66 -13.77 5.35
CA PRO A 7 -3.51 -12.80 6.41
C PRO A 7 -2.02 -12.44 6.60
N VAL A 8 -1.70 -11.15 6.53
CA VAL A 8 -0.36 -10.61 6.75
C VAL A 8 -0.29 -10.04 8.17
N ARG A 9 0.77 -10.34 8.92
CA ARG A 9 1.00 -9.63 10.18
C ARG A 9 1.34 -8.19 9.87
N GLY A 10 0.83 -7.23 10.63
CA GLY A 10 1.14 -5.81 10.43
C GLY A 10 2.65 -5.56 10.23
N THR A 11 3.49 -6.09 11.13
CA THR A 11 4.96 -6.01 11.10
C THR A 11 5.63 -6.63 9.87
N ASP A 12 4.95 -7.53 9.18
CA ASP A 12 5.47 -8.22 8.00
C ASP A 12 4.94 -7.63 6.69
N LEU A 13 4.11 -6.59 6.75
CA LEU A 13 3.53 -5.97 5.57
C LEU A 13 4.64 -5.38 4.68
N ARG A 14 4.75 -5.95 3.48
CA ARG A 14 5.64 -5.46 2.43
C ARG A 14 4.84 -5.23 1.18
N LEU A 15 4.82 -3.98 0.73
CA LEU A 15 4.21 -3.58 -0.54
C LEU A 15 5.30 -3.44 -1.59
N SER A 16 5.05 -3.96 -2.78
CA SER A 16 5.97 -3.86 -3.92
C SER A 16 5.18 -3.74 -5.21
N TRP A 17 5.73 -3.01 -6.16
CA TRP A 17 5.12 -2.76 -7.46
C TRP A 17 6.19 -2.75 -8.55
N ASP A 18 5.75 -2.81 -9.80
CA ASP A 18 6.66 -2.73 -10.94
C ASP A 18 7.10 -1.29 -11.17
N ARG A 19 8.37 -1.13 -11.58
CA ARG A 19 8.92 0.16 -11.94
C ARG A 19 8.15 0.75 -13.12
N THR A 20 7.70 1.99 -12.99
CA THR A 20 7.11 2.76 -14.09
C THR A 20 8.19 3.61 -14.77
N PRO A 21 8.43 3.47 -16.09
CA PRO A 21 9.37 4.32 -16.81
C PRO A 21 9.05 5.81 -16.67
N GLY A 22 10.05 6.62 -16.35
CA GLY A 22 9.90 8.06 -16.16
C GLY A 22 9.43 8.48 -14.75
N ALA A 23 9.02 7.54 -13.90
CA ALA A 23 8.68 7.84 -12.52
C ALA A 23 9.93 8.18 -11.70
N VAL A 24 9.82 9.22 -10.88
CA VAL A 24 10.84 9.68 -9.93
C VAL A 24 10.51 9.22 -8.51
N ASN A 25 9.22 9.17 -8.17
CA ASN A 25 8.72 8.66 -6.89
C ASN A 25 7.34 8.04 -7.07
N TYR A 26 6.83 7.45 -5.99
CA TYR A 26 5.53 6.81 -5.94
C TYR A 26 4.74 7.31 -4.73
N LEU A 27 3.44 7.48 -4.92
CA LEU A 27 2.50 7.81 -3.86
C LEU A 27 1.74 6.55 -3.46
N VAL A 28 2.00 6.04 -2.26
CA VAL A 28 1.31 4.85 -1.73
C VAL A 28 0.17 5.29 -0.83
N ARG A 29 -1.02 4.74 -1.09
CA ARG A 29 -2.21 4.92 -0.24
C ARG A 29 -2.70 3.59 0.27
N ILE A 30 -3.23 3.59 1.49
CA ILE A 30 -3.91 2.46 2.10
C ILE A 30 -5.27 2.95 2.59
N HIS A 31 -6.31 2.20 2.26
CA HIS A 31 -7.67 2.42 2.70
C HIS A 31 -8.20 1.13 3.32
N THR A 32 -9.17 1.23 4.21
CA THR A 32 -10.00 0.06 4.56
C THR A 32 -10.82 -0.36 3.33
N VAL A 33 -11.31 -1.61 3.27
CA VAL A 33 -12.22 -2.04 2.19
C VAL A 33 -13.46 -1.14 2.02
N PRO A 34 -14.08 -0.61 3.10
CA PRO A 34 -15.11 0.43 3.02
C PRO A 34 -14.65 1.78 2.43
N GLY A 35 -13.36 1.98 2.18
CA GLY A 35 -12.79 3.18 1.58
C GLY A 35 -12.27 4.22 2.56
N VAL A 36 -12.24 3.93 3.87
CA VAL A 36 -11.71 4.88 4.87
C VAL A 36 -10.20 5.00 4.69
N PRO A 37 -9.65 6.21 4.44
CA PRO A 37 -8.21 6.41 4.34
C PRO A 37 -7.49 6.04 5.64
N VAL A 38 -6.36 5.37 5.51
CA VAL A 38 -5.47 5.02 6.62
C VAL A 38 -4.07 5.59 6.40
N VAL A 39 -3.61 5.57 5.15
CA VAL A 39 -2.37 6.22 4.72
C VAL A 39 -2.71 7.18 3.58
N ASP A 40 -2.40 8.45 3.76
CA ASP A 40 -2.75 9.53 2.84
C ASP A 40 -1.51 10.33 2.43
N PRO A 41 -1.24 10.39 1.11
CA PRO A 41 -0.28 9.50 0.48
C PRO A 41 1.12 9.56 1.11
N MET A 42 1.73 8.39 1.26
CA MET A 42 3.15 8.27 1.59
C MET A 42 4.00 8.37 0.32
N VAL A 43 4.99 9.25 0.31
CA VAL A 43 5.98 9.36 -0.78
C VAL A 43 7.05 8.29 -0.62
N VAL A 44 7.26 7.47 -1.65
CA VAL A 44 8.25 6.38 -1.68
C VAL A 44 9.14 6.55 -2.90
N TRP A 45 10.47 6.52 -2.69
CA TRP A 45 11.47 6.75 -3.74
C TRP A 45 12.00 5.46 -4.41
N GLY A 46 11.43 4.31 -4.06
CA GLY A 46 11.75 3.01 -4.65
C GLY A 46 10.49 2.20 -4.95
N GLU A 47 10.66 0.99 -5.47
CA GLU A 47 9.56 0.13 -5.95
C GLU A 47 8.97 -0.78 -4.87
N ASN A 48 9.39 -0.57 -3.62
CA ASN A 48 8.92 -1.32 -2.49
C ASN A 48 8.92 -0.46 -1.23
N TRP A 49 7.97 -0.75 -0.36
CA TRP A 49 7.78 -0.05 0.89
C TRP A 49 7.37 -1.00 1.98
N ARG A 50 7.94 -0.77 3.16
CA ARG A 50 7.51 -1.38 4.41
C ARG A 50 6.97 -0.24 5.29
N PRO A 51 5.70 -0.27 5.70
CA PRO A 51 5.18 0.67 6.67
C PRO A 51 6.02 0.63 7.96
N SER A 52 6.17 1.77 8.63
CA SER A 52 6.86 1.84 9.91
C SER A 52 6.05 1.16 11.02
N ASP A 53 6.74 0.74 12.08
CA ASP A 53 6.13 0.21 13.31
C ASP A 53 5.24 1.21 14.05
N GLU A 54 5.15 2.47 13.63
CA GLU A 54 4.19 3.44 14.16
C GLU A 54 2.87 3.41 13.38
N LEU A 55 2.95 3.21 12.05
CA LEU A 55 1.79 3.10 11.16
C LEU A 55 1.07 1.76 11.34
N LEU A 56 1.83 0.70 11.59
CA LEU A 56 1.35 -0.68 11.73
C LEU A 56 0.51 -0.98 12.99
N PRO A 57 0.83 -0.51 14.21
CA PRO A 57 -0.07 -0.64 15.35
C PRO A 57 -1.36 0.16 15.14
N GLY A 58 -1.35 1.15 14.23
CA GLY A 58 -2.57 1.81 13.74
C GLY A 58 -3.42 0.95 12.81
N LEU A 59 -2.84 -0.04 12.12
CA LEU A 59 -3.57 -1.02 11.31
C LEU A 59 -4.12 -2.13 12.21
N GLN A 60 -5.40 -2.01 12.54
CA GLN A 60 -6.17 -3.04 13.21
C GLN A 60 -6.29 -4.31 12.33
N ALA A 61 -6.65 -5.44 12.95
CA ALA A 61 -6.99 -6.62 12.16
C ALA A 61 -8.21 -6.32 11.27
N GLY A 62 -8.14 -6.71 10.00
CA GLY A 62 -9.21 -6.44 9.03
C GLY A 62 -8.74 -6.38 7.59
N SER A 63 -9.68 -6.06 6.70
CA SER A 63 -9.44 -6.00 5.26
C SER A 63 -9.15 -4.58 4.79
N TYR A 64 -8.09 -4.47 3.98
CA TYR A 64 -7.57 -3.22 3.46
C TYR A 64 -7.37 -3.31 1.95
N ARG A 65 -7.23 -2.15 1.32
CA ARG A 65 -6.82 -1.98 -0.07
C ARG A 65 -5.66 -1.00 -0.11
N TRP A 66 -4.71 -1.26 -0.99
CA TRP A 66 -3.68 -0.29 -1.30
C TRP A 66 -3.60 -0.02 -2.79
N THR A 67 -3.14 1.18 -3.11
CA THR A 67 -2.87 1.63 -4.48
C THR A 67 -1.56 2.38 -4.51
N VAL A 68 -0.90 2.36 -5.65
CA VAL A 68 0.29 3.17 -5.92
C VAL A 68 0.09 4.01 -7.17
N GLU A 69 0.49 5.27 -7.09
CA GLU A 69 0.60 6.18 -8.24
C GLU A 69 2.07 6.44 -8.53
N ALA A 70 2.48 6.30 -9.78
CA ALA A 70 3.81 6.65 -10.25
C ALA A 70 3.85 8.12 -10.65
N VAL A 71 4.80 8.88 -10.11
CA VAL A 71 4.87 10.34 -10.28
C VAL A 71 6.23 10.74 -10.86
N ASP A 72 6.21 11.61 -11.86
CA ASP A 72 7.42 12.15 -12.48
C ASP A 72 8.05 13.31 -11.68
N GLY A 73 9.19 13.83 -12.14
CA GLY A 73 9.89 14.95 -11.49
C GLY A 73 9.14 16.28 -11.52
N ALA A 74 8.08 16.40 -12.33
CA ALA A 74 7.21 17.56 -12.38
C ALA A 74 5.96 17.40 -11.49
N GLY A 75 5.80 16.26 -10.82
CA GLY A 75 4.63 15.97 -9.99
C GLY A 75 3.44 15.40 -10.75
N ARG A 76 3.61 15.01 -12.02
CA ARG A 76 2.52 14.42 -12.82
C ARG A 76 2.40 12.93 -12.54
N VAL A 77 1.17 12.46 -12.33
CA VAL A 77 0.86 11.04 -12.28
C VAL A 77 0.99 10.43 -13.69
N LEU A 78 1.91 9.48 -13.83
CA LEU A 78 2.16 8.74 -15.06
C LEU A 78 1.30 7.48 -15.17
N ALA A 79 1.08 6.81 -14.04
CA ALA A 79 0.30 5.58 -13.95
C ALA A 79 -0.26 5.40 -12.54
N GLN A 80 -1.34 4.61 -12.43
CA GLN A 80 -1.94 4.20 -11.17
C GLN A 80 -2.21 2.70 -11.20
N SER A 81 -1.93 1.99 -10.11
CA SER A 81 -2.25 0.57 -9.99
C SER A 81 -3.76 0.33 -9.80
N LEU A 82 -4.21 -0.89 -10.10
CA LEU A 82 -5.49 -1.36 -9.58
C LEU A 82 -5.41 -1.49 -8.04
N PRO A 83 -6.52 -1.30 -7.31
CA PRO A 83 -6.56 -1.57 -5.88
C PRO A 83 -6.22 -3.04 -5.61
N THR A 84 -5.25 -3.27 -4.75
CA THR A 84 -4.87 -4.61 -4.31
C THR A 84 -5.35 -4.81 -2.88
N GLU A 85 -6.16 -5.85 -2.67
CA GLU A 85 -6.69 -6.17 -1.34
C GLU A 85 -5.69 -6.99 -0.53
N PHE A 86 -5.66 -6.76 0.78
CA PHE A 86 -4.93 -7.58 1.73
C PHE A 86 -5.68 -7.62 3.07
N GLU A 87 -5.38 -8.62 3.88
CA GLU A 87 -5.93 -8.77 5.22
C GLU A 87 -4.81 -8.67 6.24
N ILE A 88 -5.01 -7.88 7.29
CA ILE A 88 -4.13 -7.85 8.44
C ILE A 88 -4.67 -8.82 9.50
N SER A 89 -3.85 -9.79 9.90
CA SER A 89 -4.07 -10.58 11.12
C SER A 89 -3.14 -10.10 12.20
N GLN A 90 -3.69 -9.55 13.29
CA GLN A 90 -2.89 -9.30 14.47
C GLN A 90 -2.66 -10.65 15.17
N THR A 91 -1.46 -11.21 15.03
CA THR A 91 -1.01 -12.27 15.95
C THR A 91 -0.34 -11.57 17.13
N ARG A 92 -0.93 -11.71 18.31
CA ARG A 92 -0.37 -11.25 19.58
C ARG A 92 0.98 -11.91 19.86
#